data_AF-A0A9W8UJX3-F1
#
_entry.id   AF-A0A9W8UJX3-F1
#
_cell.length_a   1.000
_cell.length_b   1.000
_cell.length_c   1.000
_cell.angle_alpha   90.00
_cell.angle_beta   90.00
_cell.angle_gamma   90.00
#
_symmetry.space_group_name_H-M   'P 1'
#
loop_
_entity.id
_entity.type
_entity.pdbx_description
1 polymer ?
#
loop_
_entity_poly.entity_id
_entity_poly.type
_entity_poly.pdbx_seq_one_letter_code
_entity_poly.pdbx_strand_id
1 'polypeptide(L)'
;MRSAFVASASHQLAPRFCVQSHTLPSAVTNETEADEAAELGPLARRLEEATEEALFTGGRAGRQAVEDAGFSEDLKAKLMSKVAEAKFQNDFVGALAEAGITSKGEKSPGTSFGANQVWTGEERTEDVVLRMLDDSKKPLKPDLRGNALDTRLKRKAVLSPGQRAASARDRASAYSGMGMKESQGLSDKEKEEMKKQFRERFQPEGRIGPVSISAIASMANERIEDAIARGQFQNIPRGKGVESDSGVKNPFVDTTEYLMNRLIQRQDLVPPWIEKQQELVREANTFRARLRSDWKRHAARMISAKGGSMLEQMQRAELYAAAERVHNPRQRVSDQIAVPSAVTDDPVMSKQLEQVEELEEVATKALDRESAAAGRSPTLDTGRLPRPFRDADWEKAEQKYMTLAIDRLNSLTRSYNLMAPDLAKKPYFSLARELAVCFSTVAPLLANEIKNRATRAPPSRLGGGGQAASGGNVMADFVGKDDAKIHVEGNEKAFGLKEWWRDFWKK
;
A
#
# COMPACT_ATOMS: atom_id res chain seq x y z
N MET A 1 16.55 -70.95 -58.25
CA MET A 1 17.43 -71.46 -57.18
C MET A 1 16.56 -71.56 -55.92
N ARG A 2 15.89 -72.70 -55.67
CA ARG A 2 16.24 -73.74 -54.67
C ARG A 2 16.57 -73.12 -53.30
N SER A 3 15.96 -73.44 -52.15
CA SER A 3 15.04 -74.49 -51.65
C SER A 3 14.82 -74.15 -50.16
N ALA A 4 13.61 -73.99 -49.59
CA ALA A 4 12.68 -74.99 -49.05
C ALA A 4 13.27 -76.02 -48.04
N PHE A 5 12.74 -76.03 -46.79
CA PHE A 5 12.45 -77.16 -45.84
C PHE A 5 12.14 -76.55 -44.44
N VAL A 6 10.95 -76.60 -43.82
CA VAL A 6 10.03 -77.68 -43.32
C VAL A 6 10.46 -78.35 -42.00
N ALA A 7 9.57 -78.29 -40.98
CA ALA A 7 9.23 -79.24 -39.88
C ALA A 7 9.01 -78.47 -38.54
N SER A 8 7.86 -78.43 -37.85
CA SER A 8 6.80 -79.40 -37.45
C SER A 8 7.04 -80.12 -36.10
N ALA A 9 5.96 -80.16 -35.29
CA ALA A 9 5.66 -80.94 -34.07
C ALA A 9 6.28 -80.48 -32.73
N SER A 10 5.53 -80.07 -31.69
CA SER A 10 4.43 -80.72 -30.92
C SER A 10 4.88 -81.85 -29.99
N HIS A 11 4.75 -81.66 -28.66
CA HIS A 11 4.47 -82.61 -27.53
C HIS A 11 4.64 -81.79 -26.22
N GLN A 12 3.61 -81.34 -25.46
CA GLN A 12 2.64 -82.05 -24.61
C GLN A 12 3.26 -83.03 -23.57
N LEU A 13 3.20 -82.68 -22.27
CA LEU A 13 2.51 -83.41 -21.17
C LEU A 13 2.94 -82.94 -19.76
N ALA A 14 1.94 -82.83 -18.87
CA ALA A 14 1.96 -82.36 -17.46
C ALA A 14 2.39 -83.47 -16.46
N PRO A 15 1.95 -83.54 -15.18
CA PRO A 15 1.80 -82.57 -14.06
C PRO A 15 2.52 -83.05 -12.76
N ARG A 16 2.67 -82.21 -11.73
CA ARG A 16 2.90 -82.65 -10.32
C ARG A 16 2.12 -81.72 -9.37
N PHE A 17 0.97 -82.17 -8.89
CA PHE A 17 0.71 -82.83 -7.61
C PHE A 17 0.57 -81.86 -6.43
N CYS A 18 -0.70 -81.67 -6.05
CA CYS A 18 -1.20 -81.15 -4.80
C CYS A 18 -0.93 -82.16 -3.67
N VAL A 19 -0.53 -81.68 -2.49
CA VAL A 19 -0.83 -82.35 -1.21
C VAL A 19 -1.28 -81.27 -0.23
N GLN A 20 -2.55 -81.40 0.18
CA GLN A 20 -3.16 -80.72 1.31
C GLN A 20 -2.60 -81.28 2.62
N SER A 21 -2.49 -80.44 3.65
CA SER A 21 -2.64 -80.88 5.03
C SER A 21 -3.61 -79.94 5.75
N HIS A 22 -4.77 -80.50 6.11
CA HIS A 22 -5.76 -79.93 7.00
C HIS A 22 -5.20 -79.68 8.40
N THR A 23 -5.53 -78.52 8.98
CA THR A 23 -5.84 -78.40 10.41
C THR A 23 -7.04 -77.45 10.56
N LEU A 24 -8.09 -77.94 11.21
CA LEU A 24 -9.36 -77.27 11.53
C LEU A 24 -9.22 -76.32 12.74
N PRO A 25 -10.25 -75.47 13.01
CA PRO A 25 -10.09 -74.13 13.55
C PRO A 25 -10.37 -74.02 15.06
N SER A 26 -9.85 -72.96 15.69
CA SER A 26 -10.35 -72.45 16.97
C SER A 26 -11.03 -71.11 16.74
N ALA A 27 -12.34 -71.09 16.95
CA ALA A 27 -13.20 -69.94 16.87
C ALA A 27 -12.79 -68.83 17.86
N VAL A 28 -12.64 -67.62 17.33
CA VAL A 28 -12.96 -66.39 18.07
C VAL A 28 -13.86 -65.59 17.15
N THR A 29 -15.14 -65.59 17.50
CA THR A 29 -16.19 -64.80 16.86
C THR A 29 -15.93 -63.32 17.07
N ASN A 30 -15.60 -62.60 15.99
CA ASN A 30 -15.87 -61.18 15.86
C ASN A 30 -16.80 -61.02 14.66
N GLU A 31 -18.08 -61.35 14.87
CA GLU A 31 -19.15 -60.90 13.99
C GLU A 31 -19.49 -59.47 14.38
N THR A 32 -19.24 -58.52 13.46
CA THR A 32 -20.07 -57.36 13.08
C THR A 32 -19.21 -56.32 12.35
N GLU A 33 -18.81 -56.54 11.09
CA GLU A 33 -18.46 -55.47 10.11
C GLU A 33 -18.51 -56.02 8.66
N ALA A 34 -19.54 -56.79 8.31
CA ALA A 34 -19.66 -57.37 6.96
C ALA A 34 -21.02 -57.11 6.29
N ASP A 35 -21.80 -56.14 6.79
CA ASP A 35 -22.99 -55.66 6.12
C ASP A 35 -22.84 -54.16 5.81
N GLU A 36 -23.18 -53.81 4.57
CA GLU A 36 -23.23 -52.47 3.94
C GLU A 36 -22.02 -51.95 3.15
N ALA A 37 -21.54 -52.76 2.22
CA ALA A 37 -21.08 -52.23 0.93
C ALA A 37 -22.08 -52.63 -0.17
N ALA A 38 -23.31 -52.12 -0.09
CA ALA A 38 -24.18 -52.14 -1.26
C ALA A 38 -23.44 -51.35 -2.36
N GLU A 39 -23.05 -52.03 -3.44
CA GLU A 39 -22.36 -51.40 -4.56
C GLU A 39 -23.28 -50.36 -5.21
N LEU A 40 -23.20 -49.13 -4.71
CA LEU A 40 -23.91 -47.98 -5.26
C LEU A 40 -23.56 -47.89 -6.76
N GLY A 41 -24.59 -47.87 -7.61
CA GLY A 41 -24.42 -47.79 -9.05
C GLY A 41 -23.58 -46.57 -9.47
N PRO A 42 -22.96 -46.57 -10.66
CA PRO A 42 -22.05 -45.51 -11.10
C PRO A 42 -22.69 -44.11 -11.16
N LEU A 43 -24.02 -44.02 -11.34
CA LEU A 43 -24.77 -42.77 -11.23
C LEU A 43 -24.85 -42.28 -9.77
N ALA A 44 -25.12 -43.19 -8.84
CA ALA A 44 -25.21 -42.86 -7.42
C ALA A 44 -23.85 -42.39 -6.88
N ARG A 45 -22.75 -43.02 -7.30
CA ARG A 45 -21.38 -42.55 -6.98
C ARG A 45 -21.09 -41.16 -7.55
N ARG A 46 -21.48 -40.87 -8.79
CA ARG A 46 -21.33 -39.52 -9.36
C ARG A 46 -22.19 -38.46 -8.66
N LEU A 47 -23.39 -38.83 -8.20
CA LEU A 47 -24.25 -37.94 -7.42
C LEU A 47 -23.71 -37.73 -6.00
N GLU A 48 -23.07 -38.74 -5.42
CA GLU A 48 -22.32 -38.63 -4.17
C GLU A 48 -21.11 -37.71 -4.34
N GLU A 49 -20.27 -37.91 -5.37
CA GLU A 49 -19.13 -37.05 -5.70
C GLU A 49 -19.57 -35.59 -5.95
N ALA A 50 -20.66 -35.38 -6.70
CA ALA A 50 -21.18 -34.04 -6.96
C ALA A 50 -21.74 -33.35 -5.71
N THR A 51 -22.33 -34.10 -4.77
CA THR A 51 -22.82 -33.54 -3.50
C THR A 51 -21.68 -33.32 -2.51
N GLU A 52 -20.65 -34.17 -2.50
CA GLU A 52 -19.40 -33.93 -1.79
C GLU A 52 -18.73 -32.65 -2.29
N GLU A 53 -18.56 -32.50 -3.61
CA GLU A 53 -18.01 -31.28 -4.22
C GLU A 53 -18.85 -30.04 -3.85
N ALA A 54 -20.18 -30.14 -3.85
CA ALA A 54 -21.07 -29.05 -3.42
C ALA A 54 -20.93 -28.71 -1.92
N LEU A 55 -20.66 -29.69 -1.06
CA LEU A 55 -20.40 -29.46 0.37
C LEU A 55 -19.02 -28.84 0.65
N PHE A 56 -18.03 -29.17 -0.19
CA PHE A 56 -16.69 -28.59 -0.10
C PHE A 56 -16.61 -27.19 -0.73
N THR A 57 -17.36 -26.92 -1.80
CA THR A 57 -17.29 -25.67 -2.57
C THR A 57 -18.44 -24.70 -2.30
N GLY A 58 -19.63 -25.18 -1.92
CA GLY A 58 -20.88 -24.42 -1.80
C GLY A 58 -21.15 -23.75 -0.45
N GLY A 59 -20.15 -23.61 0.41
CA GLY A 59 -20.26 -22.84 1.66
C GLY A 59 -21.35 -23.33 2.61
N ARG A 60 -22.06 -22.40 3.28
CA ARG A 60 -23.13 -22.75 4.24
C ARG A 60 -24.45 -23.17 3.58
N ALA A 61 -24.76 -22.59 2.42
CA ALA A 61 -25.98 -22.91 1.69
C ALA A 61 -25.95 -24.34 1.13
N GLY A 62 -24.79 -24.80 0.64
CA GLY A 62 -24.62 -26.21 0.24
C GLY A 62 -24.84 -27.20 1.39
N ARG A 63 -24.46 -26.83 2.62
CA ARG A 63 -24.70 -27.66 3.82
C ARG A 63 -26.17 -27.68 4.21
N GLN A 64 -26.86 -26.54 4.16
CA GLN A 64 -28.30 -26.45 4.43
C GLN A 64 -29.11 -27.18 3.36
N ALA A 65 -28.76 -27.07 2.09
CA ALA A 65 -29.43 -27.79 1.01
C ALA A 65 -29.31 -29.32 1.13
N VAL A 66 -28.17 -29.81 1.65
CA VAL A 66 -27.99 -31.25 1.95
C VAL A 66 -28.71 -31.67 3.23
N GLU A 67 -28.86 -30.77 4.21
CA GLU A 67 -29.67 -31.02 5.41
C GLU A 67 -31.18 -31.05 5.10
N ASP A 68 -31.62 -30.23 4.13
CA ASP A 68 -33.01 -30.11 3.67
C ASP A 68 -33.37 -31.18 2.63
N ALA A 69 -32.38 -31.71 1.91
CA ALA A 69 -32.55 -32.88 1.07
C ALA A 69 -32.72 -34.11 1.97
N GLY A 70 -33.90 -34.72 1.97
CA GLY A 70 -34.28 -35.86 2.82
C GLY A 70 -33.53 -37.16 2.53
N PHE A 71 -32.20 -37.15 2.67
CA PHE A 71 -31.33 -38.33 2.63
C PHE A 71 -31.59 -39.24 3.83
N SER A 72 -31.21 -40.52 3.73
CA SER A 72 -31.22 -41.41 4.88
C SER A 72 -30.26 -40.88 5.96
N GLU A 73 -30.64 -41.06 7.23
CA GLU A 73 -29.85 -40.60 8.37
C GLU A 73 -28.44 -41.22 8.39
N ASP A 74 -28.31 -42.47 7.92
CA ASP A 74 -27.05 -43.19 7.81
C ASP A 74 -26.12 -42.59 6.74
N LEU A 75 -26.65 -42.18 5.58
CA LEU A 75 -25.86 -41.52 4.54
C LEU A 75 -25.44 -40.11 4.96
N LYS A 76 -26.32 -39.39 5.66
CA LYS A 76 -26.00 -38.10 6.27
C LYS A 76 -24.89 -38.23 7.30
N ALA A 77 -24.93 -39.27 8.15
CA ALA A 77 -23.87 -39.55 9.10
C ALA A 77 -22.53 -39.88 8.40
N LYS A 78 -22.56 -40.69 7.33
CA LYS A 78 -21.38 -41.01 6.50
C LYS A 78 -20.78 -39.77 5.81
N LEU A 79 -21.60 -38.86 5.28
CA LEU A 79 -21.12 -37.61 4.68
C LEU A 79 -20.55 -36.66 5.74
N MET A 80 -21.20 -36.55 6.90
CA MET A 80 -20.72 -35.71 7.99
C MET A 80 -19.42 -36.23 8.62
N SER A 81 -19.24 -37.56 8.70
CA SER A 81 -17.99 -38.16 9.14
C SER A 81 -16.85 -37.93 8.14
N LYS A 82 -17.10 -38.09 6.83
CA LYS A 82 -16.14 -37.74 5.77
C LYS A 82 -15.74 -36.25 5.81
N VAL A 83 -16.69 -35.35 6.08
CA VAL A 83 -16.40 -33.91 6.24
C VAL A 83 -15.57 -33.65 7.51
N ALA A 84 -15.86 -34.33 8.61
CA ALA A 84 -15.08 -34.22 9.84
C ALA A 84 -13.65 -34.77 9.65
N GLU A 85 -13.50 -35.87 8.93
CA GLU A 85 -12.21 -36.46 8.56
C GLU A 85 -11.43 -35.54 7.63
N ALA A 86 -12.05 -34.99 6.58
CA ALA A 86 -11.39 -34.03 5.70
C ALA A 86 -10.94 -32.76 6.44
N LYS A 87 -11.73 -32.26 7.40
CA LYS A 87 -11.34 -31.15 8.28
C LYS A 87 -10.17 -31.53 9.18
N PHE A 88 -10.21 -32.71 9.80
CA PHE A 88 -9.11 -33.23 10.61
C PHE A 88 -7.82 -33.37 9.78
N GLN A 89 -7.91 -33.94 8.58
CA GLN A 89 -6.79 -34.04 7.65
C GLN A 89 -6.20 -32.67 7.32
N ASN A 90 -7.05 -31.66 7.03
CA ASN A 90 -6.62 -30.29 6.74
C ASN A 90 -5.98 -29.57 7.95
N ASP A 91 -6.49 -29.81 9.16
CA ASP A 91 -5.97 -29.21 10.39
C ASP A 91 -4.65 -29.86 10.83
N PHE A 92 -4.47 -31.16 10.55
CA PHE A 92 -3.32 -31.97 10.97
C PHE A 92 -2.38 -32.37 9.82
N VAL A 93 -2.46 -31.75 8.64
CA VAL A 93 -1.60 -32.04 7.47
C VAL A 93 -0.12 -32.08 7.85
N GLY A 94 0.35 -31.12 8.64
CA GLY A 94 1.76 -31.04 9.05
C GLY A 94 2.17 -32.22 9.94
N ALA A 95 1.35 -32.57 10.94
CA ALA A 95 1.63 -33.67 11.86
C ALA A 95 1.53 -35.04 11.18
N LEU A 96 0.60 -35.18 10.23
CA LEU A 96 0.45 -36.41 9.43
C LEU A 96 1.59 -36.57 8.42
N ALA A 97 2.06 -35.47 7.83
CA ALA A 97 3.25 -35.47 6.98
C ALA A 97 4.52 -35.81 7.77
N GLU A 98 4.66 -35.30 9.00
CA GLU A 98 5.75 -35.66 9.91
C GLU A 98 5.70 -37.14 10.33
N ALA A 99 4.50 -37.67 10.57
CA ALA A 99 4.28 -39.09 10.87
C ALA A 99 4.37 -40.01 9.63
N GLY A 100 4.45 -39.43 8.43
CA GLY A 100 4.44 -40.15 7.16
C GLY A 100 3.12 -40.85 6.86
N ILE A 101 2.01 -40.44 7.46
CA ILE A 101 0.69 -41.06 7.28
C ILE A 101 -0.01 -40.36 6.11
N THR A 102 -0.45 -41.13 5.13
CA THR A 102 -1.22 -40.63 3.97
C THR A 102 -2.71 -40.52 4.31
N SER A 103 -3.48 -39.86 3.43
CA SER A 103 -4.94 -39.71 3.58
C SER A 103 -5.71 -41.03 3.66
N LYS A 104 -5.09 -42.17 3.34
CA LYS A 104 -5.67 -43.52 3.48
C LYS A 104 -5.24 -44.25 4.75
N GLY A 105 -4.56 -43.57 5.68
CA GLY A 105 -4.05 -44.18 6.92
C GLY A 105 -2.81 -45.05 6.72
N GLU A 106 -2.32 -45.19 5.49
CA GLU A 106 -1.11 -45.96 5.19
C GLU A 106 0.14 -45.10 5.41
N LYS A 107 1.19 -45.69 6.00
CA LYS A 107 2.51 -45.08 6.07
C LYS A 107 3.11 -45.01 4.67
N SER A 108 3.37 -43.80 4.17
CA SER A 108 3.97 -43.57 2.86
C SER A 108 5.39 -44.15 2.84
N PRO A 109 5.72 -45.06 1.90
CA PRO A 109 7.06 -45.62 1.77
C PRO A 109 8.09 -44.62 1.19
N GLY A 110 7.69 -43.39 0.84
CA GLY A 110 8.52 -42.45 0.08
C GLY A 110 8.91 -41.12 0.75
N THR A 111 8.46 -40.84 1.98
CA THR A 111 8.61 -39.49 2.57
C THR A 111 9.48 -39.47 3.84
N SER A 112 10.15 -40.57 4.19
CA SER A 112 11.20 -40.48 5.21
C SER A 112 12.40 -39.75 4.59
N PHE A 113 12.86 -38.69 5.26
CA PHE A 113 14.15 -38.02 5.02
C PHE A 113 15.38 -38.97 5.17
N GLY A 114 15.16 -40.29 5.24
CA GLY A 114 16.12 -41.38 5.33
C GLY A 114 15.98 -42.42 4.22
N ALA A 115 15.27 -42.13 3.12
CA ALA A 115 15.29 -42.96 1.91
C ALA A 115 16.54 -42.75 1.03
N ASN A 116 17.45 -41.85 1.42
CA ASN A 116 18.81 -41.92 0.89
C ASN A 116 19.45 -43.14 1.52
N GLN A 117 19.83 -44.10 0.67
CA GLN A 117 20.55 -45.28 1.14
C GLN A 117 21.77 -44.86 1.94
N VAL A 118 22.06 -45.60 3.01
CA VAL A 118 23.23 -45.35 3.86
C VAL A 118 24.49 -45.36 2.97
N TRP A 119 25.31 -44.32 3.06
CA TRP A 119 26.51 -44.14 2.24
C TRP A 119 27.40 -45.39 2.28
N THR A 120 27.57 -46.06 1.15
CA THR A 120 28.32 -47.32 1.02
C THR A 120 29.80 -47.11 0.69
N GLY A 121 30.29 -45.87 0.63
CA GLY A 121 31.67 -45.53 0.25
C GLY A 121 31.83 -45.17 -1.23
N GLU A 122 30.89 -45.61 -2.08
CA GLU A 122 30.81 -45.28 -3.50
C GLU A 122 29.54 -44.45 -3.75
N GLU A 123 29.68 -43.33 -4.46
CA GLU A 123 28.53 -42.51 -4.88
C GLU A 123 27.80 -43.24 -6.02
N ARG A 124 26.47 -43.29 -5.95
CA ARG A 124 25.63 -43.85 -7.03
C ARG A 124 25.64 -42.94 -8.24
N THR A 125 25.38 -43.52 -9.42
CA THR A 125 25.28 -42.77 -10.68
C THR A 125 24.30 -41.61 -10.60
N GLU A 126 23.16 -41.79 -9.94
CA GLU A 126 22.14 -40.74 -9.78
C GLU A 126 22.67 -39.59 -8.92
N ASP A 127 23.34 -39.91 -7.81
CA ASP A 127 23.89 -38.95 -6.87
C ASP A 127 25.08 -38.19 -7.48
N VAL A 128 25.92 -38.88 -8.27
CA VAL A 128 27.01 -38.26 -9.04
C VAL A 128 26.45 -37.27 -10.04
N VAL A 129 25.39 -37.63 -10.78
CA VAL A 129 24.74 -36.73 -11.74
C VAL A 129 24.13 -35.52 -11.03
N LEU A 130 23.48 -35.73 -9.88
CA LEU A 130 22.91 -34.65 -9.08
C LEU A 130 24.01 -33.69 -8.58
N ARG A 131 25.14 -34.23 -8.09
CA ARG A 131 26.30 -33.43 -7.70
C ARG A 131 26.87 -32.65 -8.88
N MET A 132 27.01 -33.26 -10.05
CA MET A 132 27.46 -32.56 -11.26
C MET A 132 26.51 -31.44 -11.68
N LEU A 133 25.19 -31.62 -11.52
CA LEU A 133 24.20 -30.60 -11.81
C LEU A 133 24.24 -29.45 -10.80
N ASP A 134 24.47 -29.74 -9.52
CA ASP A 134 24.61 -28.72 -8.48
C ASP A 134 25.93 -27.96 -8.58
N ASP A 135 27.05 -28.67 -8.85
CA ASP A 135 28.38 -28.10 -9.06
C ASP A 135 28.44 -27.24 -10.33
N SER A 136 27.62 -27.55 -11.35
CA SER A 136 27.52 -26.73 -12.56
C SER A 136 27.03 -25.31 -12.27
N LYS A 137 26.29 -25.12 -11.16
CA LYS A 137 25.74 -23.82 -10.75
C LYS A 137 26.65 -23.20 -9.69
N LYS A 138 27.41 -22.18 -10.08
CA LYS A 138 28.21 -21.40 -9.14
C LYS A 138 27.30 -20.78 -8.07
N PRO A 139 27.47 -21.10 -6.77
CA PRO A 139 26.62 -20.54 -5.73
C PRO A 139 26.87 -19.02 -5.65
N LEU A 140 25.79 -18.27 -5.46
CA LEU A 140 25.87 -16.82 -5.30
C LEU A 140 26.77 -16.48 -4.09
N LYS A 141 27.47 -15.35 -4.19
CA LYS A 141 28.29 -14.80 -3.11
C LYS A 141 27.43 -14.63 -1.84
N PRO A 142 27.96 -14.88 -0.63
CA PRO A 142 27.20 -14.82 0.62
C PRO A 142 26.42 -13.51 0.79
N ASP A 143 26.96 -12.38 0.33
CA ASP A 143 26.31 -11.06 0.41
C ASP A 143 25.12 -10.90 -0.56
N LEU A 144 25.08 -11.71 -1.63
CA LEU A 144 24.01 -11.75 -2.64
C LEU A 144 23.05 -12.93 -2.45
N ARG A 145 23.34 -13.80 -1.47
CA ARG A 145 22.36 -14.77 -0.97
C ARG A 145 21.35 -13.96 -0.17
N GLY A 146 20.35 -13.41 -0.85
CA GLY A 146 19.14 -12.97 -0.17
C GLY A 146 18.67 -14.10 0.74
N ASN A 147 18.25 -13.78 1.96
CA ASN A 147 17.60 -14.74 2.83
C ASN A 147 16.59 -15.51 1.97
N ALA A 148 16.74 -16.84 1.90
CA ALA A 148 15.87 -17.67 1.07
C ALA A 148 14.43 -17.21 1.31
N LEU A 149 13.76 -16.77 0.24
CA LEU A 149 12.35 -16.42 0.29
C LEU A 149 11.63 -17.69 0.72
N ASP A 150 11.39 -17.79 2.02
CA ASP A 150 10.66 -18.87 2.67
C ASP A 150 9.22 -18.76 2.18
N THR A 151 8.91 -19.48 1.10
CA THR A 151 7.59 -19.54 0.46
C THR A 151 6.58 -20.32 1.30
N ARG A 152 7.00 -20.84 2.47
CA ARG A 152 6.08 -21.46 3.43
C ARG A 152 5.23 -20.39 4.10
N LEU A 153 3.94 -20.67 4.25
CA LEU A 153 3.01 -19.85 5.02
C LEU A 153 3.53 -19.71 6.46
N LYS A 154 4.17 -18.59 6.76
CA LYS A 154 4.67 -18.32 8.12
C LYS A 154 3.49 -18.21 9.07
N ARG A 155 3.51 -19.03 10.12
CA ARG A 155 2.60 -18.92 11.25
C ARG A 155 2.72 -17.51 11.82
N LYS A 156 1.60 -16.82 12.03
CA LYS A 156 1.59 -15.49 12.64
C LYS A 156 2.32 -15.56 13.99
N ALA A 157 3.20 -14.61 14.25
CA ALA A 157 3.93 -14.54 15.52
C ALA A 157 2.95 -14.55 16.69
N VAL A 158 3.22 -15.36 17.71
CA VAL A 158 2.39 -15.44 18.91
C VAL A 158 2.47 -14.08 19.63
N LEU A 159 1.40 -13.30 19.53
CA LEU A 159 1.32 -11.99 20.17
C LEU A 159 1.29 -12.13 21.69
N SER A 160 2.05 -11.28 22.38
CA SER A 160 2.00 -11.18 23.84
C SER A 160 0.56 -10.95 24.33
N PRO A 161 0.13 -11.51 25.48
CA PRO A 161 -1.18 -11.21 26.07
C PRO A 161 -1.50 -9.71 26.15
N GLY A 162 -0.49 -8.88 26.45
CA GLY A 162 -0.63 -7.41 26.47
C GLY A 162 -0.89 -6.81 25.09
N GLN A 163 -0.19 -7.28 24.05
CA GLN A 163 -0.44 -6.85 22.67
C GLN A 163 -1.79 -7.35 22.15
N ARG A 164 -2.24 -8.54 22.58
CA ARG A 164 -3.59 -9.04 22.27
C ARG A 164 -4.66 -8.15 22.90
N ALA A 165 -4.51 -7.80 24.17
CA ALA A 165 -5.41 -6.90 24.87
C ALA A 165 -5.40 -5.47 24.29
N ALA A 166 -4.24 -4.93 23.94
CA ALA A 166 -4.11 -3.64 23.27
C ALA A 166 -4.79 -3.66 21.90
N SER A 167 -4.49 -4.65 21.05
CA SER A 167 -5.13 -4.79 19.75
C SER A 167 -6.65 -5.02 19.85
N ALA A 168 -7.13 -5.69 20.89
CA ALA A 168 -8.56 -5.86 21.14
C ALA A 168 -9.21 -4.55 21.60
N ARG A 169 -8.53 -3.77 22.46
CA ARG A 169 -8.96 -2.42 22.87
C ARG A 169 -8.99 -1.45 21.70
N ASP A 170 -7.96 -1.43 20.86
CA ASP A 170 -7.87 -0.56 19.67
C ASP A 170 -8.93 -0.93 18.63
N ARG A 171 -9.23 -2.23 18.47
CA ARG A 171 -10.36 -2.67 17.64
C ARG A 171 -11.69 -2.25 18.26
N ALA A 172 -11.89 -2.45 19.56
CA ALA A 172 -13.12 -2.08 20.25
C ALA A 172 -13.34 -0.55 20.26
N SER A 173 -12.29 0.26 20.34
CA SER A 173 -12.37 1.71 20.22
C SER A 173 -12.71 2.15 18.79
N ALA A 174 -12.18 1.46 17.77
CA ALA A 174 -12.63 1.65 16.38
C ALA A 174 -14.11 1.31 16.19
N TYR A 175 -14.65 0.32 16.93
CA TYR A 175 -16.09 0.01 16.99
C TYR A 175 -16.91 1.11 17.69
N SER A 176 -16.37 1.72 18.76
CA SER A 176 -17.07 2.78 19.50
C SER A 176 -17.04 4.13 18.78
N GLY A 177 -16.01 4.40 17.98
CA GLY A 177 -15.85 5.68 17.26
C GLY A 177 -16.67 5.81 15.97
N MET A 178 -17.26 4.72 15.47
CA MET A 178 -17.95 4.68 14.17
C MET A 178 -19.48 4.91 14.27
N GLY A 179 -19.98 5.52 15.35
CA GLY A 179 -21.38 5.99 15.43
C GLY A 179 -22.46 4.92 15.67
N MET A 180 -22.09 3.70 16.09
CA MET A 180 -23.06 2.60 16.28
C MET A 180 -24.03 2.79 17.46
N LYS A 181 -23.80 3.82 18.29
CA LYS A 181 -24.66 4.20 19.42
C LYS A 181 -25.69 5.29 19.06
N GLU A 182 -25.52 5.96 17.92
CA GLU A 182 -26.36 7.08 17.47
C GLU A 182 -27.43 6.69 16.44
N SER A 183 -27.43 5.44 15.94
CA SER A 183 -28.49 4.92 15.06
C SER A 183 -29.72 4.46 15.86
N GLN A 184 -30.42 5.41 16.50
CA GLN A 184 -31.75 5.22 17.08
C GLN A 184 -32.77 5.03 15.94
N GLY A 185 -32.98 3.79 15.48
CA GLY A 185 -34.05 3.49 14.52
C GLY A 185 -34.03 2.14 13.81
N LEU A 186 -32.89 1.43 13.75
CA LEU A 186 -32.86 0.12 13.07
C LEU A 186 -33.36 -1.02 13.96
N SER A 187 -34.11 -1.96 13.37
CA SER A 187 -34.57 -3.16 14.05
C SER A 187 -33.38 -4.01 14.51
N ASP A 188 -33.56 -4.82 15.56
CA ASP A 188 -32.46 -5.60 16.12
C ASP A 188 -31.90 -6.62 15.11
N LYS A 189 -32.74 -7.11 14.19
CA LYS A 189 -32.36 -8.00 13.08
C LYS A 189 -31.45 -7.30 12.07
N GLU A 190 -31.79 -6.09 11.64
CA GLU A 190 -30.96 -5.30 10.71
C GLU A 190 -29.64 -4.88 11.35
N LYS A 191 -29.62 -4.60 12.66
CA LYS A 191 -28.39 -4.32 13.41
C LYS A 191 -27.47 -5.53 13.48
N GLU A 192 -28.03 -6.73 13.63
CA GLU A 192 -27.26 -7.99 13.63
C GLU A 192 -26.68 -8.30 12.25
N GLU A 193 -27.46 -8.10 11.19
CA GLU A 193 -27.00 -8.25 9.81
C GLU A 193 -25.91 -7.24 9.45
N MET A 194 -26.04 -5.99 9.88
CA MET A 194 -25.01 -4.95 9.73
C MET A 194 -23.75 -5.30 10.51
N LYS A 195 -23.87 -5.77 11.76
CA LYS A 195 -22.74 -6.27 12.56
C LYS A 195 -22.08 -7.48 11.93
N LYS A 196 -22.85 -8.37 11.30
CA LYS A 196 -22.36 -9.58 10.62
C LYS A 196 -21.57 -9.23 9.35
N GLN A 197 -22.11 -8.35 8.51
CA GLN A 197 -21.42 -7.85 7.32
C GLN A 197 -20.13 -7.09 7.69
N PHE A 198 -20.15 -6.34 8.80
CA PHE A 198 -18.93 -5.70 9.31
C PHE A 198 -17.94 -6.75 9.82
N ARG A 199 -18.39 -7.75 10.58
CA ARG A 199 -17.53 -8.84 11.06
C ARG A 199 -16.87 -9.59 9.90
N GLU A 200 -17.57 -9.83 8.81
CA GLU A 200 -17.03 -10.49 7.61
C GLU A 200 -15.97 -9.64 6.88
N ARG A 201 -16.13 -8.31 6.85
CA ARG A 201 -15.12 -7.39 6.28
C ARG A 201 -13.82 -7.32 7.11
N PHE A 202 -13.92 -7.52 8.42
CA PHE A 202 -12.77 -7.41 9.35
C PHE A 202 -12.24 -8.75 9.86
N GLN A 203 -12.86 -9.87 9.46
CA GLN A 203 -12.28 -11.19 9.67
C GLN A 203 -10.96 -11.32 8.89
N PRO A 204 -9.97 -12.04 9.44
CA PRO A 204 -8.70 -12.29 8.76
C PRO A 204 -8.86 -13.01 7.41
N GLU A 205 -10.01 -13.64 7.16
CA GLU A 205 -10.42 -14.22 5.87
C GLU A 205 -10.75 -13.17 4.80
N GLY A 206 -11.09 -11.94 5.20
CA GLY A 206 -11.33 -10.81 4.29
C GLY A 206 -10.07 -10.06 3.85
N ARG A 207 -8.89 -10.43 4.36
CA ARG A 207 -7.62 -9.96 3.81
C ARG A 207 -7.25 -10.86 2.64
N ILE A 208 -7.27 -10.29 1.45
CA ILE A 208 -6.87 -10.89 0.18
C ILE A 208 -5.41 -11.35 0.28
N GLY A 209 -5.20 -12.58 0.77
CA GLY A 209 -4.02 -13.36 0.46
C GLY A 209 -4.14 -13.95 -0.95
N PRO A 210 -3.15 -14.69 -1.46
CA PRO A 210 -3.29 -15.39 -2.73
C PRO A 210 -4.32 -16.51 -2.57
N VAL A 211 -5.57 -16.23 -2.92
CA VAL A 211 -6.69 -17.17 -2.86
C VAL A 211 -6.82 -17.86 -4.22
N SER A 212 -7.01 -19.19 -4.23
CA SER A 212 -7.24 -19.99 -5.43
C SER A 212 -8.44 -19.47 -6.24
N ILE A 213 -8.43 -19.66 -7.56
CA ILE A 213 -9.49 -19.21 -8.48
C ILE A 213 -10.87 -19.73 -8.03
N SER A 214 -10.94 -20.95 -7.46
CA SER A 214 -12.19 -21.53 -6.93
C SER A 214 -12.73 -20.80 -5.70
N ALA A 215 -11.86 -20.29 -4.83
CA ALA A 215 -12.27 -19.56 -3.64
C ALA A 215 -12.64 -18.09 -3.93
N ILE A 216 -12.13 -17.51 -5.03
CA ILE A 216 -12.66 -16.24 -5.57
C ILE A 216 -14.06 -16.45 -6.14
N ALA A 217 -14.29 -17.56 -6.85
CA ALA A 217 -15.61 -17.90 -7.40
C ALA A 217 -16.64 -18.15 -6.30
N SER A 218 -16.30 -18.89 -5.23
CA SER A 218 -17.21 -19.12 -4.11
C SER A 218 -17.56 -17.83 -3.36
N MET A 219 -16.57 -16.94 -3.15
CA MET A 219 -16.81 -15.63 -2.52
C MET A 219 -17.64 -14.70 -3.41
N ALA A 220 -17.43 -14.75 -4.73
CA ALA A 220 -18.23 -13.99 -5.69
C ALA A 220 -19.69 -14.47 -5.67
N ASN A 221 -19.92 -15.79 -5.67
CA ASN A 221 -21.25 -16.37 -5.59
C ASN A 221 -21.96 -16.00 -4.28
N GLU A 222 -21.28 -16.10 -3.13
CA GLU A 222 -21.84 -15.70 -1.83
C GLU A 222 -22.24 -14.21 -1.83
N ARG A 223 -21.40 -13.33 -2.39
CA ARG A 223 -21.73 -11.90 -2.53
C ARG A 223 -22.88 -11.63 -3.49
N ILE A 224 -23.00 -12.40 -4.57
CA ILE A 224 -24.10 -12.30 -5.53
C ILE A 224 -25.40 -12.72 -4.85
N GLU A 225 -25.42 -13.84 -4.13
CA GLU A 225 -26.57 -14.34 -3.39
C GLU A 225 -27.02 -13.37 -2.29
N ASP A 226 -26.08 -12.84 -1.53
CA ASP A 226 -26.34 -11.79 -0.53
C ASP A 226 -26.96 -10.53 -1.15
N ALA A 227 -26.51 -10.13 -2.34
CA ALA A 227 -27.06 -9.00 -3.07
C ALA A 227 -28.44 -9.32 -3.69
N ILE A 228 -28.70 -10.57 -4.09
CA ILE A 228 -30.01 -11.06 -4.51
C ILE A 228 -30.99 -11.05 -3.32
N ALA A 229 -30.57 -11.57 -2.16
CA ALA A 229 -31.37 -11.61 -0.93
C ALA A 229 -31.73 -10.20 -0.43
N ARG A 230 -30.81 -9.23 -0.57
CA ARG A 230 -31.07 -7.80 -0.30
C ARG A 230 -31.96 -7.12 -1.35
N GLY A 231 -32.37 -7.82 -2.41
CA GLY A 231 -33.18 -7.26 -3.50
C GLY A 231 -32.44 -6.22 -4.37
N GLN A 232 -31.10 -6.12 -4.28
CA GLN A 232 -30.33 -5.13 -5.04
C GLN A 232 -30.46 -5.34 -6.56
N PHE A 233 -30.67 -6.58 -7.01
CA PHE A 233 -30.91 -6.91 -8.42
C PHE A 233 -32.32 -6.57 -8.94
N GLN A 234 -33.26 -6.28 -8.03
CA GLN A 234 -34.62 -5.87 -8.37
C GLN A 234 -34.68 -4.37 -8.71
N ASN A 235 -33.84 -3.56 -8.06
CA ASN A 235 -33.79 -2.09 -8.23
C ASN A 235 -32.77 -1.62 -9.28
N ILE A 236 -32.29 -2.51 -10.16
CA ILE A 236 -31.42 -2.10 -11.26
C ILE A 236 -32.32 -1.43 -12.33
N PRO A 237 -32.07 -0.18 -12.74
CA PRO A 237 -32.79 0.40 -13.86
C PRO A 237 -32.59 -0.48 -15.09
N ARG A 238 -33.66 -1.07 -15.62
CA ARG A 238 -33.66 -1.88 -16.85
C ARG A 238 -34.31 -1.07 -17.97
N GLY A 239 -33.67 -1.01 -19.14
CA GLY A 239 -34.23 -0.38 -20.34
C GLY A 239 -33.53 0.92 -20.78
N LYS A 240 -34.18 1.63 -21.71
CA LYS A 240 -33.69 2.89 -22.29
C LYS A 240 -33.71 3.99 -21.22
N GLY A 241 -32.53 4.40 -20.76
CA GLY A 241 -32.35 5.36 -19.66
C GLY A 241 -31.23 4.97 -18.70
N VAL A 242 -30.74 3.74 -18.78
CA VAL A 242 -29.43 3.39 -18.22
C VAL A 242 -28.38 4.19 -18.98
N GLU A 243 -27.57 4.97 -18.25
CA GLU A 243 -26.35 5.58 -18.78
C GLU A 243 -25.40 4.46 -19.21
N SER A 244 -25.61 3.95 -20.43
CA SER A 244 -24.57 3.19 -21.12
C SER A 244 -23.42 4.16 -21.26
N ASP A 245 -22.25 3.80 -20.71
CA ASP A 245 -21.11 4.70 -20.71
C ASP A 245 -20.90 5.22 -22.13
N SER A 246 -21.01 6.54 -22.29
CA SER A 246 -21.01 7.22 -23.58
C SER A 246 -19.77 6.89 -24.42
N GLY A 247 -18.65 6.57 -23.75
CA GLY A 247 -17.40 6.15 -24.39
C GLY A 247 -17.45 4.81 -25.11
N VAL A 248 -18.33 3.87 -24.73
CA VAL A 248 -18.52 2.59 -25.46
C VAL A 248 -19.14 2.84 -26.84
N LYS A 249 -19.84 3.97 -27.02
CA LYS A 249 -20.47 4.36 -28.28
C LYS A 249 -19.55 5.19 -29.18
N ASN A 250 -18.34 5.54 -28.74
CA ASN A 250 -17.40 6.28 -29.57
C ASN A 250 -16.70 5.31 -30.54
N PRO A 251 -16.93 5.40 -31.87
CA PRO A 251 -16.33 4.50 -32.85
C PRO A 251 -14.82 4.73 -33.06
N PHE A 252 -14.26 5.82 -32.51
CA PHE A 252 -12.85 6.17 -32.66
C PHE A 252 -11.97 5.73 -31.49
N VAL A 253 -12.54 5.12 -30.45
CA VAL A 253 -11.79 4.56 -29.32
C VAL A 253 -12.02 3.07 -29.30
N ASP A 254 -10.94 2.30 -29.39
CA ASP A 254 -11.02 0.84 -29.32
C ASP A 254 -11.58 0.41 -27.95
N THR A 255 -12.37 -0.67 -27.94
CA THR A 255 -12.97 -1.21 -26.70
C THR A 255 -11.92 -1.56 -25.65
N THR A 256 -10.72 -1.96 -26.06
CA THR A 256 -9.57 -2.22 -25.20
C THR A 256 -9.04 -0.93 -24.55
N GLU A 257 -8.82 0.13 -25.31
CA GLU A 257 -8.36 1.44 -24.80
C GLU A 257 -9.39 2.07 -23.88
N TYR A 258 -10.66 1.99 -24.26
CA TYR A 258 -11.77 2.45 -23.44
C TYR A 258 -11.82 1.70 -22.10
N LEU A 259 -11.75 0.36 -22.12
CA LEU A 259 -11.75 -0.45 -20.90
C LEU A 259 -10.49 -0.21 -20.07
N MET A 260 -9.33 -0.05 -20.69
CA MET A 260 -8.08 0.26 -20.01
C MET A 260 -8.12 1.62 -19.33
N ASN A 261 -8.57 2.67 -20.03
CA ASN A 261 -8.74 4.00 -19.46
C ASN A 261 -9.77 4.02 -18.33
N ARG A 262 -10.86 3.25 -18.46
CA ARG A 262 -11.85 3.08 -17.40
C ARG A 262 -11.28 2.31 -16.20
N LEU A 263 -10.44 1.30 -16.43
CA LEU A 263 -9.77 0.56 -15.38
C LEU A 263 -8.79 1.47 -14.62
N ILE A 264 -8.02 2.26 -15.36
CA ILE A 264 -7.10 3.30 -14.83
C ILE A 264 -7.87 4.29 -13.96
N GLN A 265 -9.01 4.82 -14.44
CA GLN A 265 -9.85 5.76 -13.71
C GLN A 265 -10.56 5.14 -12.50
N ARG A 266 -10.95 3.86 -12.55
CA ARG A 266 -11.68 3.18 -11.46
C ARG A 266 -10.77 2.62 -10.38
N GLN A 267 -9.55 2.20 -10.74
CA GLN A 267 -8.57 1.61 -9.84
C GLN A 267 -7.54 2.63 -9.35
N ASP A 268 -7.69 3.91 -9.71
CA ASP A 268 -6.73 4.99 -9.46
C ASP A 268 -5.29 4.60 -9.86
N LEU A 269 -5.15 3.81 -10.93
CA LEU A 269 -3.84 3.32 -11.38
C LEU A 269 -3.17 4.39 -12.21
N VAL A 270 -2.35 5.19 -11.55
CA VAL A 270 -1.57 6.25 -12.17
C VAL A 270 -0.37 5.63 -12.90
N PRO A 271 -0.16 5.89 -14.20
CA PRO A 271 1.06 5.47 -14.90
C PRO A 271 2.32 5.82 -14.09
N PRO A 272 3.34 4.95 -14.05
CA PRO A 272 4.47 5.08 -13.13
C PRO A 272 5.24 6.41 -13.30
N TRP A 273 5.30 6.96 -14.51
CA TRP A 273 5.92 8.25 -14.76
C TRP A 273 5.13 9.43 -14.16
N ILE A 274 3.80 9.33 -14.06
CA ILE A 274 2.95 10.34 -13.41
C ILE A 274 3.10 10.26 -11.88
N GLU A 275 3.28 9.07 -11.30
CA GLU A 275 3.64 8.96 -9.88
C GLU A 275 4.96 9.68 -9.59
N LYS A 276 5.99 9.46 -10.43
CA LYS A 276 7.26 10.19 -10.37
C LYS A 276 7.09 11.69 -10.61
N GLN A 277 6.15 12.09 -11.46
CA GLN A 277 5.80 13.51 -11.63
C GLN A 277 5.25 14.11 -10.33
N GLN A 278 4.32 13.41 -9.68
CA GLN A 278 3.75 13.88 -8.42
C GLN A 278 4.81 13.94 -7.33
N GLU A 279 5.70 12.95 -7.24
CA GLU A 279 6.83 12.94 -6.32
C GLU A 279 7.75 14.16 -6.56
N LEU A 280 8.15 14.40 -7.81
CA LEU A 280 8.96 15.55 -8.20
C LEU A 280 8.29 16.88 -7.85
N VAL A 281 7.00 17.03 -8.16
CA VAL A 281 6.25 18.26 -7.86
C VAL A 281 6.12 18.47 -6.36
N ARG A 282 5.84 17.42 -5.58
CA ARG A 282 5.74 17.49 -4.12
C ARG A 282 7.09 17.93 -3.51
N GLU A 283 8.19 17.28 -3.89
CA GLU A 283 9.54 17.60 -3.40
C GLU A 283 10.01 19.00 -3.84
N ALA A 284 9.70 19.41 -5.07
CA ALA A 284 10.01 20.76 -5.53
C ALA A 284 9.22 21.82 -4.72
N ASN A 285 7.95 21.53 -4.41
CA ASN A 285 7.10 22.43 -3.63
C ASN A 285 7.55 22.53 -2.18
N THR A 286 7.93 21.42 -1.54
CA THR A 286 8.47 21.44 -0.16
C THR A 286 9.79 22.20 -0.11
N PHE A 287 10.69 21.96 -1.06
CA PHE A 287 11.96 22.69 -1.18
C PHE A 287 11.73 24.20 -1.35
N ARG A 288 10.90 24.60 -2.31
CA ARG A 288 10.59 26.01 -2.57
C ARG A 288 9.87 26.68 -1.41
N ALA A 289 8.94 25.97 -0.75
CA ALA A 289 8.23 26.51 0.41
C ALA A 289 9.21 26.78 1.57
N ARG A 290 10.12 25.85 1.86
CA ARG A 290 11.16 26.03 2.87
C ARG A 290 12.10 27.18 2.51
N LEU A 291 12.58 27.21 1.27
CA LEU A 291 13.48 28.26 0.81
C LEU A 291 12.84 29.65 0.95
N ARG A 292 11.58 29.80 0.53
CA ARG A 292 10.82 31.04 0.70
C ARG A 292 10.62 31.38 2.16
N SER A 293 10.28 30.43 3.03
CA SER A 293 10.07 30.71 4.45
C SER A 293 11.35 31.13 5.16
N ASP A 294 12.47 30.47 4.85
CA ASP A 294 13.76 30.72 5.49
C ASP A 294 14.29 32.10 5.06
N TRP A 295 14.26 32.39 3.76
CA TRP A 295 14.63 33.70 3.23
C TRP A 295 13.73 34.82 3.75
N LYS A 296 12.40 34.64 3.69
CA LYS A 296 11.42 35.60 4.22
C LYS A 296 11.68 35.89 5.70
N ARG A 297 12.03 34.87 6.49
CA ARG A 297 12.36 35.04 7.91
C ARG A 297 13.66 35.78 8.15
N HIS A 298 14.69 35.48 7.35
CA HIS A 298 16.00 36.11 7.45
C HIS A 298 15.92 37.59 7.00
N ALA A 299 15.40 37.85 5.80
CA ALA A 299 15.28 39.20 5.25
C ALA A 299 14.45 40.13 6.14
N ALA A 300 13.30 39.67 6.64
CA ALA A 300 12.50 40.49 7.56
C ALA A 300 13.26 40.81 8.87
N ARG A 301 14.06 39.87 9.41
CA ARG A 301 14.91 40.10 10.59
C ARG A 301 16.01 41.12 10.30
N MET A 302 16.68 40.99 9.16
CA MET A 302 17.76 41.90 8.76
C MET A 302 17.25 43.32 8.49
N ILE A 303 16.08 43.47 7.86
CA ILE A 303 15.47 44.78 7.64
C ILE A 303 15.06 45.41 8.98
N SER A 304 14.49 44.65 9.91
CA SER A 304 14.17 45.15 11.25
C SER A 304 15.41 45.47 12.10
N ALA A 305 16.49 44.70 11.95
CA ALA A 305 17.74 44.87 12.70
C ALA A 305 18.48 46.17 12.31
N LYS A 306 18.28 46.66 11.08
CA LYS A 306 18.79 47.97 10.65
C LYS A 306 18.12 49.15 11.38
N GLY A 307 17.05 48.92 12.15
CA GLY A 307 16.34 49.93 12.92
C GLY A 307 15.36 50.77 12.10
N GLY A 308 14.82 51.81 12.75
CA GLY A 308 13.84 52.73 12.17
C GLY A 308 12.40 52.46 12.60
N SER A 309 11.50 53.39 12.28
CA SER A 309 10.06 53.23 12.55
C SER A 309 9.47 52.07 11.74
N MET A 310 8.35 51.50 12.18
CA MET A 310 7.68 50.41 11.46
C MET A 310 7.35 50.80 10.00
N LEU A 311 6.90 52.03 9.77
CA LEU A 311 6.61 52.55 8.42
C LEU A 311 7.88 52.69 7.58
N GLU A 312 8.99 53.14 8.16
CA GLU A 312 10.27 53.25 7.48
C GLU A 312 10.84 51.87 7.10
N GLN A 313 10.71 50.87 7.99
CA GLN A 313 11.09 49.48 7.69
C GLN A 313 10.26 48.91 6.53
N MET A 314 8.97 49.22 6.51
CA MET A 314 8.05 48.84 5.43
C MET A 314 8.42 49.52 4.10
N GLN A 315 8.70 50.83 4.11
CA GLN A 315 9.16 51.57 2.93
C GLN A 315 10.50 51.02 2.41
N ARG A 316 11.45 50.72 3.30
CA ARG A 316 12.73 50.09 2.92
C ARG A 316 12.53 48.73 2.25
N ALA A 317 11.61 47.91 2.75
CA ALA A 317 11.24 46.65 2.11
C ALA A 317 10.62 46.84 0.72
N GLU A 318 9.80 47.88 0.54
CA GLU A 318 9.22 48.23 -0.76
C GLU A 318 10.26 48.73 -1.76
N LEU A 319 11.23 49.51 -1.33
CA LEU A 319 12.37 49.93 -2.16
C LEU A 319 13.20 48.73 -2.62
N TYR A 320 13.46 47.76 -1.73
CA TYR A 320 14.11 46.51 -2.13
C TYR A 320 13.23 45.68 -3.09
N ALA A 321 11.91 45.66 -2.90
CA ALA A 321 11.01 44.99 -3.83
C ALA A 321 10.98 45.66 -5.21
N ALA A 322 11.06 46.99 -5.27
CA ALA A 322 11.19 47.73 -6.53
C ALA A 322 12.53 47.43 -7.21
N ALA A 323 13.63 47.38 -6.46
CA ALA A 323 14.94 46.99 -6.99
C ALA A 323 14.96 45.56 -7.54
N GLU A 324 14.33 44.60 -6.86
CA GLU A 324 14.22 43.21 -7.34
C GLU A 324 13.39 43.09 -8.62
N ARG A 325 12.32 43.88 -8.79
CA ARG A 325 11.55 43.88 -10.04
C ARG A 325 12.37 44.30 -11.25
N VAL A 326 13.29 45.25 -11.07
CA VAL A 326 14.19 45.72 -12.15
C VAL A 326 15.29 44.70 -12.42
N HIS A 327 15.85 44.09 -11.39
CA HIS A 327 16.96 43.14 -11.53
C HIS A 327 16.50 41.75 -11.98
N ASN A 328 15.37 41.27 -11.48
CA ASN A 328 14.77 39.98 -11.80
C ASN A 328 13.26 40.16 -12.07
N PRO A 329 12.88 40.50 -13.31
CA PRO A 329 11.47 40.59 -13.66
C PRO A 329 10.79 39.24 -13.42
N ARG A 330 9.66 39.25 -12.72
CA ARG A 330 8.87 38.04 -12.49
C ARG A 330 8.38 37.54 -13.85
N GLN A 331 8.72 36.30 -14.21
CA GLN A 331 8.09 35.61 -15.33
C GLN A 331 6.61 35.44 -14.99
N ARG A 332 5.71 36.00 -15.82
CA ARG A 332 4.27 35.82 -15.65
C ARG A 332 3.93 34.33 -15.77
N VAL A 333 2.80 33.90 -15.23
CA VAL A 333 2.37 32.49 -15.35
C VAL A 333 2.17 32.12 -16.82
N SER A 334 1.70 33.09 -17.63
CA SER A 334 1.62 32.99 -19.09
C SER A 334 2.97 32.75 -19.77
N ASP A 335 4.06 33.38 -19.30
CA ASP A 335 5.42 33.20 -19.86
C ASP A 335 6.03 31.81 -19.57
N GLN A 336 5.51 31.08 -18.57
CA GLN A 336 6.00 29.75 -18.17
C GLN A 336 5.31 28.61 -18.91
N ILE A 337 4.15 28.87 -19.52
CA ILE A 337 3.56 27.97 -20.49
C ILE A 337 4.36 28.18 -21.76
N ALA A 338 5.37 27.35 -22.00
CA ALA A 338 5.96 27.24 -23.32
C ALA A 338 4.85 26.75 -24.25
N VAL A 339 4.12 27.68 -24.84
CA VAL A 339 3.19 27.47 -25.93
C VAL A 339 3.98 26.69 -26.98
N PRO A 340 3.75 25.37 -27.17
CA PRO A 340 4.32 24.73 -28.33
C PRO A 340 3.80 25.49 -29.55
N SER A 341 4.60 25.66 -30.59
CA SER A 341 4.19 26.24 -31.88
C SER A 341 3.10 25.40 -32.61
N ALA A 342 2.45 24.50 -31.89
CA ALA A 342 1.29 23.70 -32.25
C ALA A 342 0.11 23.99 -31.29
N VAL A 343 -0.03 25.24 -30.82
CA VAL A 343 -1.36 25.71 -30.42
C VAL A 343 -2.18 25.73 -31.69
N THR A 344 -3.09 24.76 -31.80
CA THR A 344 -4.22 24.87 -32.69
C THR A 344 -4.94 26.16 -32.31
N ASP A 345 -5.29 26.98 -33.30
CA ASP A 345 -6.12 28.18 -33.16
C ASP A 345 -7.55 27.79 -32.73
N ASP A 346 -7.70 27.11 -31.59
CA ASP A 346 -8.97 26.73 -31.02
C ASP A 346 -9.47 27.91 -30.16
N PRO A 347 -10.62 28.52 -30.52
CA PRO A 347 -11.12 29.75 -29.90
C PRO A 347 -11.50 29.61 -28.42
N VAL A 348 -11.52 28.38 -27.90
CA VAL A 348 -11.80 28.08 -26.49
C VAL A 348 -10.54 28.20 -25.64
N MET A 349 -9.38 27.76 -26.16
CA MET A 349 -8.11 27.79 -25.43
C MET A 349 -7.53 29.20 -25.34
N SER A 350 -7.67 30.00 -26.40
CA SER A 350 -7.29 31.42 -26.41
C SER A 350 -8.11 32.24 -25.41
N LYS A 351 -9.43 32.05 -25.38
CA LYS A 351 -10.32 32.72 -24.41
C LYS A 351 -10.00 32.36 -22.96
N GLN A 352 -9.59 31.13 -22.68
CA GLN A 352 -9.19 30.74 -21.32
C GLN A 352 -7.88 31.43 -20.89
N LEU A 353 -6.93 31.60 -21.82
CA LEU A 353 -5.68 32.32 -21.54
C LEU A 353 -5.93 33.84 -21.37
N GLU A 354 -6.77 34.44 -22.21
CA GLU A 354 -7.21 35.83 -22.09
C GLU A 354 -7.91 36.08 -20.75
N GLN A 355 -8.80 35.17 -20.32
CA GLN A 355 -9.45 35.26 -19.01
C GLN A 355 -8.45 35.19 -17.86
N VAL A 356 -7.44 34.31 -17.92
CA VAL A 356 -6.41 34.22 -16.88
C VAL A 356 -5.56 35.50 -16.86
N GLU A 357 -5.22 36.06 -18.02
CA GLU A 357 -4.47 37.32 -18.13
C GLU A 357 -5.28 38.51 -17.60
N GLU A 358 -6.56 38.64 -17.95
CA GLU A 358 -7.46 39.65 -17.42
C GLU A 358 -7.59 39.55 -15.89
N LEU A 359 -7.68 38.33 -15.35
CA LEU A 359 -7.75 38.11 -13.89
C LEU A 359 -6.43 38.48 -13.19
N GLU A 360 -5.28 38.19 -13.77
CA GLU A 360 -3.97 38.62 -13.23
C GLU A 360 -3.80 40.14 -13.31
N GLU A 361 -4.27 40.77 -14.38
CA GLU A 361 -4.29 42.23 -14.51
C GLU A 361 -5.23 42.88 -13.49
N VAL A 362 -6.41 42.30 -13.25
CA VAL A 362 -7.34 42.79 -12.24
C VAL A 362 -6.76 42.60 -10.83
N ALA A 363 -6.10 41.48 -10.55
CA ALA A 363 -5.45 41.22 -9.26
C ALA A 363 -4.26 42.17 -9.00
N THR A 364 -3.45 42.45 -10.01
CA THR A 364 -2.34 43.42 -9.91
C THR A 364 -2.86 44.84 -9.76
N LYS A 365 -3.86 45.27 -10.54
CA LYS A 365 -4.54 46.57 -10.40
C LYS A 365 -5.27 46.72 -9.06
N ALA A 366 -5.80 45.64 -8.49
CA ALA A 366 -6.43 45.63 -7.17
C ALA A 366 -5.39 45.81 -6.05
N LEU A 367 -4.26 45.09 -6.11
CA LEU A 367 -3.13 45.28 -5.21
C LEU A 367 -2.55 46.69 -5.29
N ASP A 368 -2.44 47.25 -6.49
CA ASP A 368 -1.98 48.62 -6.70
C ASP A 368 -2.99 49.63 -6.13
N ARG A 369 -4.30 49.40 -6.31
CA ARG A 369 -5.37 50.20 -5.67
C ARG A 369 -5.35 50.11 -4.15
N GLU A 370 -5.15 48.93 -3.57
CA GLU A 370 -5.04 48.75 -2.12
C GLU A 370 -3.79 49.45 -1.57
N SER A 371 -2.68 49.39 -2.30
CA SER A 371 -1.46 50.12 -1.93
C SER A 371 -1.63 51.64 -2.02
N ALA A 372 -2.40 52.14 -3.00
CA ALA A 372 -2.76 53.55 -3.12
C ALA A 372 -3.76 54.01 -2.04
N ALA A 373 -4.77 53.20 -1.72
CA ALA A 373 -5.78 53.48 -0.69
C ALA A 373 -5.19 53.49 0.73
N ALA A 374 -4.08 52.79 0.97
CA ALA A 374 -3.34 52.80 2.24
C ALA A 374 -2.51 54.09 2.48
N GLY A 375 -2.60 55.11 1.60
CA GLY A 375 -1.83 56.36 1.73
C GLY A 375 -0.33 56.18 1.51
N ARG A 376 0.10 55.08 0.87
CA ARG A 376 1.49 54.81 0.48
C ARG A 376 1.79 55.46 -0.86
N SER A 377 1.88 56.78 -0.88
CA SER A 377 2.72 57.42 -1.88
C SER A 377 4.18 57.18 -1.48
N PRO A 378 5.03 56.61 -2.34
CA PRO A 378 6.46 56.65 -2.07
C PRO A 378 6.84 58.14 -2.10
N THR A 379 7.12 58.73 -0.94
CA THR A 379 7.84 60.00 -0.88
C THR A 379 9.24 59.71 -1.40
N LEU A 380 9.36 59.74 -2.73
CA LEU A 380 10.57 59.44 -3.46
C LEU A 380 11.53 60.60 -3.24
N ASP A 381 12.42 60.43 -2.27
CA ASP A 381 13.66 61.15 -2.29
C ASP A 381 14.49 60.61 -3.47
N THR A 382 14.47 61.40 -4.54
CA THR A 382 15.30 61.43 -5.75
C THR A 382 16.32 60.29 -6.00
N GLY A 383 16.07 59.53 -7.08
CA GLY A 383 17.11 59.36 -8.12
C GLY A 383 17.71 57.97 -8.37
N ARG A 384 17.74 57.02 -7.43
CA ARG A 384 18.33 55.70 -7.72
C ARG A 384 17.78 54.60 -6.82
N LEU A 385 17.20 53.57 -7.43
CA LEU A 385 16.80 52.36 -6.69
C LEU A 385 18.02 51.75 -5.99
N PRO A 386 17.91 51.31 -4.73
CA PRO A 386 18.99 50.63 -4.04
C PRO A 386 19.32 49.32 -4.75
N ARG A 387 20.51 48.77 -4.49
CA ARG A 387 20.83 47.41 -4.96
C ARG A 387 19.83 46.41 -4.35
N PRO A 388 19.47 45.34 -5.09
CA PRO A 388 18.59 44.30 -4.56
C PRO A 388 19.16 43.70 -3.26
N PHE A 389 18.28 43.31 -2.35
CA PHE A 389 18.69 42.84 -1.03
C PHE A 389 19.23 41.40 -1.14
N ARG A 390 20.54 41.24 -0.91
CA ARG A 390 21.28 39.97 -0.98
C ARG A 390 22.25 39.88 0.20
N ASP A 391 22.19 38.78 0.93
CA ASP A 391 23.08 38.52 2.07
C ASP A 391 23.96 37.30 1.77
N ALA A 392 25.23 37.55 1.46
CA ALA A 392 26.20 36.50 1.08
C ALA A 392 26.47 35.49 2.22
N ASP A 393 26.36 35.94 3.48
CA ASP A 393 26.59 35.08 4.64
C ASP A 393 25.47 34.06 4.82
N TRP A 394 24.22 34.45 4.54
CA TRP A 394 23.09 33.53 4.54
C TRP A 394 23.18 32.52 3.40
N GLU A 395 23.54 32.98 2.20
CA GLU A 395 23.74 32.10 1.04
C GLU A 395 24.80 31.04 1.36
N LYS A 396 25.95 31.42 1.93
CA LYS A 396 27.00 30.46 2.34
C LYS A 396 26.53 29.47 3.40
N ALA A 397 25.76 29.93 4.39
CA ALA A 397 25.24 29.07 5.46
C ALA A 397 24.30 27.99 4.92
N GLU A 398 23.39 28.36 4.01
CA GLU A 398 22.38 27.44 3.46
C GLU A 398 22.85 26.70 2.19
N GLN A 399 23.98 27.10 1.58
CA GLN A 399 24.47 26.55 0.31
C GLN A 399 24.56 25.02 0.31
N LYS A 400 25.08 24.42 1.40
CA LYS A 400 25.24 22.97 1.51
C LYS A 400 23.89 22.23 1.48
N TYR A 401 22.88 22.79 2.14
CA TYR A 401 21.53 22.22 2.11
C TYR A 401 20.91 22.38 0.71
N MET A 402 21.01 23.57 0.13
CA MET A 402 20.41 23.88 -1.17
C MET A 402 20.99 23.04 -2.30
N THR A 403 22.32 22.84 -2.30
CA THR A 403 23.01 22.00 -3.28
C THR A 403 22.54 20.55 -3.20
N LEU A 404 22.53 19.95 -2.00
CA LEU A 404 22.02 18.60 -1.77
C LEU A 404 20.56 18.45 -2.23
N ALA A 405 19.70 19.42 -1.86
CA ALA A 405 18.29 19.38 -2.25
C ALA A 405 18.11 19.41 -3.78
N ILE A 406 18.91 20.19 -4.48
CA ILE A 406 18.88 20.26 -5.95
C ILE A 406 19.41 18.98 -6.58
N ASP A 407 20.46 18.38 -6.02
CA ASP A 407 20.97 17.09 -6.49
C ASP A 407 19.90 15.99 -6.34
N ARG A 408 19.13 16.01 -5.24
CA ARG A 408 17.97 15.13 -5.05
C ARG A 408 16.85 15.41 -6.06
N LEU A 409 16.51 16.66 -6.31
CA LEU A 409 15.51 17.00 -7.34
C LEU A 409 15.97 16.57 -8.74
N ASN A 410 17.26 16.73 -9.04
CA ASN A 410 17.85 16.33 -10.31
C ASN A 410 17.90 14.80 -10.47
N SER A 411 18.15 14.04 -9.40
CA SER A 411 18.07 12.57 -9.46
C SER A 411 16.64 12.08 -9.71
N LEU A 412 15.63 12.69 -9.06
CA LEU A 412 14.22 12.41 -9.34
C LEU A 412 13.85 12.78 -10.78
N THR A 413 14.32 13.93 -11.27
CA THR A 413 14.11 14.38 -12.65
C THR A 413 14.71 13.42 -13.67
N ARG A 414 15.91 12.85 -13.40
CA ARG A 414 16.48 11.79 -14.25
C ARG A 414 15.56 10.57 -14.30
N SER A 415 15.11 10.08 -13.14
CA SER A 415 14.23 8.91 -13.08
C SER A 415 12.89 9.14 -13.78
N TYR A 416 12.34 10.34 -13.68
CA TYR A 416 11.14 10.77 -14.38
C TYR A 416 11.35 10.81 -15.91
N ASN A 417 12.40 11.48 -16.37
CA ASN A 417 12.69 11.64 -17.80
C ASN A 417 13.01 10.32 -18.50
N LEU A 418 13.47 9.30 -17.78
CA LEU A 418 13.66 7.95 -18.33
C LEU A 418 12.33 7.25 -18.65
N MET A 419 11.28 7.53 -17.87
CA MET A 419 9.97 6.90 -18.02
C MET A 419 8.97 7.76 -18.82
N ALA A 420 9.18 9.06 -18.86
CA ALA A 420 8.27 10.01 -19.48
C ALA A 420 8.42 10.05 -21.02
N PRO A 421 7.31 10.24 -21.75
CA PRO A 421 7.37 10.52 -23.19
C PRO A 421 8.11 11.84 -23.48
N ASP A 422 8.67 11.98 -24.67
CA ASP A 422 9.58 13.09 -25.02
C ASP A 422 8.99 14.48 -24.76
N LEU A 423 7.70 14.67 -25.05
CA LEU A 423 6.99 15.93 -24.82
C LEU A 423 6.85 16.29 -23.33
N ALA A 424 6.83 15.29 -22.45
CA ALA A 424 6.63 15.50 -21.01
C ALA A 424 7.95 15.66 -20.23
N LYS A 425 9.11 15.45 -20.86
CA LYS A 425 10.42 15.53 -20.21
C LYS A 425 10.66 16.92 -19.61
N LYS A 426 11.23 16.97 -18.40
CA LYS A 426 11.48 18.20 -17.66
C LYS A 426 12.98 18.55 -17.64
N PRO A 427 13.34 19.85 -17.70
CA PRO A 427 14.73 20.27 -17.55
C PRO A 427 15.22 20.08 -16.10
N TYR A 428 16.53 20.01 -15.93
CA TYR A 428 17.15 19.97 -14.61
C TYR A 428 17.02 21.29 -13.85
N PHE A 429 17.00 21.20 -12.53
CA PHE A 429 16.97 22.31 -11.61
C PHE A 429 18.35 22.92 -11.42
N SER A 430 18.42 24.25 -11.38
CA SER A 430 19.64 25.01 -11.09
C SER A 430 19.46 25.90 -9.86
N LEU A 431 20.49 25.94 -9.02
CA LEU A 431 20.47 26.67 -7.75
C LEU A 431 20.27 28.17 -7.96
N ALA A 432 20.99 28.74 -8.92
CA ALA A 432 20.89 30.15 -9.25
C ALA A 432 19.47 30.55 -9.67
N ARG A 433 18.78 29.71 -10.46
CA ARG A 433 17.41 29.98 -10.91
C ARG A 433 16.42 29.91 -9.75
N GLU A 434 16.51 28.88 -8.91
CA GLU A 434 15.60 28.72 -7.77
C GLU A 434 15.79 29.84 -6.73
N LEU A 435 17.04 30.30 -6.51
CA LEU A 435 17.31 31.47 -5.68
C LEU A 435 16.71 32.74 -6.28
N ALA A 436 16.94 33.01 -7.57
CA ALA A 436 16.38 34.17 -8.25
C ALA A 436 14.85 34.20 -8.13
N VAL A 437 14.18 33.06 -8.37
CA VAL A 437 12.72 32.92 -8.20
C VAL A 437 12.30 33.11 -6.75
N CYS A 438 13.04 32.58 -5.77
CA CYS A 438 12.75 32.82 -4.36
C CYS A 438 12.80 34.32 -4.02
N PHE A 439 13.84 35.02 -4.48
CA PHE A 439 14.01 36.43 -4.21
C PHE A 439 12.90 37.29 -4.82
N SER A 440 12.54 37.06 -6.08
CA SER A 440 11.47 37.83 -6.74
C SER A 440 10.07 37.53 -6.16
N THR A 441 9.83 36.31 -5.67
CA THR A 441 8.55 35.94 -5.04
C THR A 441 8.41 36.46 -3.61
N VAL A 442 9.50 36.49 -2.83
CA VAL A 442 9.47 36.94 -1.43
C VAL A 442 9.50 38.45 -1.31
N ALA A 443 10.22 39.16 -2.19
CA ALA A 443 10.42 40.60 -2.08
C ALA A 443 9.13 41.43 -1.87
N PRO A 444 8.03 41.26 -2.64
CA PRO A 444 6.80 42.00 -2.39
C PRO A 444 6.08 41.61 -1.08
N LEU A 445 6.35 40.44 -0.52
CA LEU A 445 5.73 39.96 0.71
C LEU A 445 6.42 40.48 1.99
N LEU A 446 7.62 41.05 1.87
CA LEU A 446 8.44 41.46 3.03
C LEU A 446 7.79 42.59 3.83
N ALA A 447 7.20 43.59 3.17
CA ALA A 447 6.56 44.72 3.86
C ALA A 447 5.40 44.24 4.77
N ASN A 448 4.58 43.33 4.26
CA ASN A 448 3.47 42.73 5.02
C ASN A 448 3.99 41.83 6.15
N GLU A 449 5.07 41.09 5.93
CA GLU A 449 5.67 40.26 6.98
C GLU A 449 6.26 41.10 8.12
N ILE A 450 6.90 42.24 7.81
CA ILE A 450 7.38 43.18 8.83
C ILE A 450 6.21 43.73 9.63
N LYS A 451 5.14 44.15 8.94
CA LYS A 451 3.90 44.59 9.60
C LYS A 451 3.35 43.51 10.53
N ASN A 452 3.19 42.29 10.03
CA ASN A 452 2.68 41.16 10.79
C ASN A 452 3.58 40.79 11.97
N ARG A 453 4.91 40.95 11.86
CA ARG A 453 5.83 40.69 12.99
C ARG A 453 5.77 41.76 14.06
N ALA A 454 5.62 43.02 13.66
CA ALA A 454 5.49 44.12 14.60
C ALA A 454 4.14 44.07 15.33
N THR A 455 3.07 43.62 14.67
CA THR A 455 1.74 43.50 15.29
C THR A 455 1.52 42.16 16.01
N ARG A 456 2.25 41.11 15.64
CA ARG A 456 2.15 39.81 16.31
C ARG A 456 2.81 39.89 17.67
N ALA A 457 2.01 39.67 18.72
CA ALA A 457 2.52 39.50 20.07
C ALA A 457 3.62 38.43 20.08
N PRO A 458 4.74 38.64 20.81
CA PRO A 458 5.76 37.61 20.94
C PRO A 458 5.09 36.33 21.43
N PRO A 459 5.44 35.14 20.89
CA PRO A 459 4.93 33.90 21.45
C PRO A 459 5.31 33.91 22.93
N SER A 460 4.30 33.89 23.80
CA SER A 460 4.49 33.87 25.25
C SER A 460 5.49 32.77 25.58
N ARG A 461 6.66 33.15 26.10
CA ARG A 461 7.64 32.20 26.64
C ARG A 461 7.24 31.66 28.02
N LEU A 462 5.99 31.90 28.42
CA LEU A 462 5.37 31.37 29.61
C LEU A 462 4.25 30.42 29.17
N GLY A 463 4.43 29.13 29.48
CA GLY A 463 3.41 28.11 29.29
C GLY A 463 2.08 28.58 29.90
N GLY A 464 1.09 28.73 29.04
CA GLY A 464 -0.25 29.15 29.41
C GLY A 464 -1.22 28.51 28.42
N GLY A 465 -1.80 27.40 28.84
CA GLY A 465 -2.80 26.66 28.09
C GLY A 465 -3.99 27.55 27.74
N GLY A 466 -4.51 27.35 26.55
CA GLY A 466 -5.65 28.11 26.06
C GLY A 466 -6.04 27.69 24.64
N GLN A 467 -6.50 26.45 24.48
CA GLN A 467 -7.49 26.18 23.45
C GLN A 467 -8.47 25.11 23.92
N ALA A 468 -9.72 25.52 23.95
CA ALA A 468 -10.90 24.77 24.31
C ALA A 468 -11.08 23.55 23.39
N ALA A 469 -11.28 22.38 24.00
CA ALA A 469 -12.45 21.51 23.78
C ALA A 469 -12.15 20.09 24.31
N SER A 470 -13.12 19.57 25.05
CA SER A 470 -13.35 18.14 25.33
C SER A 470 -12.47 17.43 26.39
N GLY A 471 -13.11 17.18 27.54
CA GLY A 471 -13.20 15.81 28.05
C GLY A 471 -11.97 15.21 28.72
N GLY A 472 -11.79 15.52 30.00
CA GLY A 472 -11.37 14.60 31.07
C GLY A 472 -10.10 13.79 30.89
N ASN A 473 -9.04 14.14 31.64
CA ASN A 473 -8.04 13.16 32.08
C ASN A 473 -7.32 13.64 33.35
N VAL A 474 -7.72 13.11 34.51
CA VAL A 474 -7.17 13.43 35.85
C VAL A 474 -6.05 12.45 36.25
N MET A 475 -5.22 12.04 35.29
CA MET A 475 -4.17 11.01 35.48
C MET A 475 -2.78 11.48 35.03
N ALA A 476 -2.58 12.80 34.83
CA ALA A 476 -1.31 13.37 34.39
C ALA A 476 -0.53 14.10 35.51
N ASP A 477 -1.09 14.23 36.72
CA ASP A 477 -0.47 14.95 37.85
C ASP A 477 0.47 14.10 38.72
N PHE A 478 0.87 12.90 38.26
CA PHE A 478 1.77 12.01 39.04
C PHE A 478 3.04 11.56 38.29
N VAL A 479 3.49 12.30 37.28
CA VAL A 479 4.80 12.06 36.65
C VAL A 479 5.78 13.15 37.10
N GLY A 480 6.84 12.70 37.77
CA GLY A 480 7.75 13.50 38.59
C GLY A 480 8.32 14.75 37.92
N LYS A 481 8.37 15.81 38.73
CA LYS A 481 9.26 16.96 38.58
C LYS A 481 10.72 16.48 38.63
N ASP A 482 11.37 16.41 37.49
CA ASP A 482 12.83 16.43 37.41
C ASP A 482 13.25 17.66 36.58
N ASP A 483 14.00 18.55 37.22
CA ASP A 483 14.57 19.76 36.63
C ASP A 483 15.59 19.41 35.54
N ALA A 484 15.17 19.47 34.29
CA ALA A 484 16.06 19.32 33.14
C ALA A 484 16.92 20.59 32.96
N LYS A 485 18.14 20.59 33.51
CA LYS A 485 19.16 21.61 33.23
C LYS A 485 19.73 21.43 31.82
N ILE A 486 19.43 22.39 30.95
CA ILE A 486 20.00 22.48 29.60
C ILE A 486 21.38 23.14 29.71
N HIS A 487 22.45 22.37 29.51
CA HIS A 487 23.81 22.90 29.41
C HIS A 487 24.08 23.42 28.00
N VAL A 488 24.48 24.68 27.89
CA VAL A 488 24.90 25.31 26.63
C VAL A 488 26.31 24.80 26.30
N GLU A 489 26.46 24.13 25.16
CA GLU A 489 27.71 23.52 24.73
C GLU A 489 28.79 24.57 24.44
N GLY A 490 29.82 24.60 25.30
CA GLY A 490 31.13 25.14 24.98
C GLY A 490 31.93 24.12 24.18
N ASN A 491 32.77 24.61 23.26
CA ASN A 491 33.34 23.91 22.11
C ASN A 491 34.42 22.85 22.43
N GLU A 492 34.41 22.21 23.59
CA GLU A 492 35.43 21.23 23.97
C GLU A 492 34.82 19.99 24.66
N LYS A 493 34.82 18.89 23.91
CA LYS A 493 34.49 17.50 24.29
C LYS A 493 32.99 17.20 24.39
N ALA A 494 32.45 16.72 23.27
CA ALA A 494 31.11 16.15 23.19
C ALA A 494 30.91 15.06 24.26
N PHE A 495 29.85 15.21 25.05
CA PHE A 495 29.39 14.21 26.00
C PHE A 495 29.07 12.92 25.23
N GLY A 496 29.98 11.95 25.33
CA GLY A 496 29.93 10.74 24.53
C GLY A 496 28.95 9.73 25.10
N LEU A 497 28.40 8.87 24.24
CA LEU A 497 27.54 7.73 24.63
C LEU A 497 28.14 6.86 25.74
N LYS A 498 29.48 6.85 25.85
CA LYS A 498 30.26 6.16 26.89
C LYS A 498 30.16 6.83 28.27
N GLU A 499 30.10 8.17 28.32
CA GLU A 499 29.86 8.90 29.57
C GLU A 499 28.41 8.76 30.00
N TRP A 500 27.47 8.81 29.04
CA TRP A 500 26.05 8.53 29.27
C TRP A 500 25.83 7.11 29.86
N TRP A 501 26.46 6.08 29.29
CA TRP A 501 26.37 4.70 29.80
C TRP A 501 26.97 4.53 31.20
N ARG A 502 28.06 5.26 31.49
CA ARG A 502 28.74 5.19 32.79
C ARG A 502 27.92 5.84 33.91
N ASP A 503 27.22 6.93 33.60
CA ASP A 503 26.32 7.59 34.56
C ASP A 503 25.03 6.82 34.78
N PHE A 504 24.50 6.15 33.75
CA PHE A 504 23.29 5.33 33.88
C PHE A 504 23.47 4.16 34.86
N TRP A 505 24.68 3.58 34.94
CA TRP A 505 24.99 2.46 35.84
C TRP A 505 25.56 2.87 37.22
N LYS A 506 25.65 4.17 37.51
CA LYS A 506 26.12 4.71 38.79
C LYS A 506 24.99 5.08 39.76
N LYS A 507 23.75 4.72 39.46
CA LYS A 507 22.59 4.91 40.35
C LYS A 507 22.26 3.66 41.13
#